data_AF-A0ABD0NZG3-F1
#
_entry.id   AF-A0ABD0NZG3-F1
#
_cell.length_a   1.000
_cell.length_b   1.000
_cell.length_c   1.000
_cell.angle_alpha   90.00
_cell.angle_beta   90.00
_cell.angle_gamma   90.00
#
_symmetry.space_group_name_H-M   'P 1'
#
loop_
_entity.id
_entity.type
_entity.pdbx_description
1 polymer ?
#
loop_
_entity_poly.entity_id
_entity_poly.type
_entity_poly.pdbx_seq_one_letter_code
_entity_poly.pdbx_strand_id
1 'polypeptide(L)' 'LLGLTPAPNNGTHGSLNSVLRNPPYTPTQPEEVTSPTPLAPPSEVTHDLGCNCDDE' A
#
# COMPACT_ATOMS: atom_id res chain seq x y z
N LEU A 1 24.00 18.58 6.05
CA LEU A 1 23.57 18.17 4.69
C LEU A 1 23.26 19.42 3.87
N LEU A 2 23.28 19.31 2.53
CA LEU A 2 23.32 20.45 1.61
C LEU A 2 22.02 21.28 1.49
N GLY A 3 20.91 20.85 2.11
CA GLY A 3 19.63 21.58 2.06
C GLY A 3 18.99 21.64 0.67
N LEU A 4 19.35 20.71 -0.23
CA LEU A 4 18.84 20.63 -1.60
C LEU A 4 17.66 19.65 -1.68
N THR A 5 16.70 19.93 -2.56
CA THR A 5 15.66 18.97 -2.94
C THR A 5 16.29 17.85 -3.76
N PRO A 6 16.18 16.58 -3.34
CA PRO A 6 16.76 15.47 -4.08
C PRO A 6 16.04 15.24 -5.42
N ALA A 7 16.77 14.83 -6.44
CA ALA A 7 16.17 14.33 -7.68
C ALA A 7 15.44 12.98 -7.44
N PRO A 8 14.48 12.58 -8.29
CA PRO A 8 13.82 11.27 -8.18
C PRO A 8 14.86 10.13 -8.13
N ASN A 9 14.76 9.27 -7.12
CA ASN A 9 15.68 8.17 -6.88
C ASN A 9 14.97 7.01 -6.16
N ASN A 10 15.60 5.84 -6.10
CA ASN A 10 15.03 4.63 -5.50
C ASN A 10 15.14 4.58 -3.96
N GLY A 11 15.67 5.63 -3.31
CA GLY A 11 15.76 5.71 -1.86
C GLY A 11 14.49 6.26 -1.22
N THR A 12 14.17 5.80 -0.01
CA THR A 12 13.04 6.34 0.78
C THR A 12 13.49 7.58 1.56
N HIS A 13 13.02 8.76 1.16
CA HIS A 13 13.35 10.02 1.83
C HIS A 13 12.86 10.01 3.29
N GLY A 14 13.77 10.26 4.23
CA GLY A 14 13.48 10.21 5.68
C GLY A 14 13.86 8.91 6.39
N SER A 15 14.18 7.83 5.67
CA SER A 15 14.59 6.54 6.27
C SER A 15 15.83 6.63 7.18
N LEU A 16 16.72 7.57 6.89
CA LEU A 16 17.94 7.85 7.66
C LEU A 16 17.80 9.05 8.60
N ASN A 17 16.58 9.49 8.95
CA ASN A 17 16.40 10.61 9.87
C ASN A 17 16.98 10.34 11.27
N SER A 18 17.00 9.07 11.71
CA SER A 18 17.51 8.68 13.04
C SER A 18 19.00 8.94 13.24
N VAL A 19 19.80 9.02 12.17
CA VAL A 19 21.25 9.32 12.27
C VAL A 19 21.55 10.81 12.28
N LEU A 20 20.55 11.66 12.05
CA LEU A 20 20.70 13.12 11.97
C LEU A 20 20.25 13.77 13.28
N ARG A 21 21.03 14.74 13.79
CA ARG A 21 20.62 15.54 14.96
C ARG A 21 19.37 16.38 14.67
N ASN A 22 19.32 16.97 13.48
CA ASN A 22 18.23 17.83 13.01
C ASN A 22 17.83 17.39 11.58
N PRO A 23 16.84 16.50 11.43
CA PRO A 23 16.39 16.04 10.12
C PRO A 23 15.67 17.15 9.35
N PRO A 24 16.05 17.46 8.09
CA PRO A 24 15.45 18.55 7.32
C PRO A 24 14.10 18.18 6.68
N TYR A 25 13.71 16.90 6.72
CA TYR A 25 12.50 16.39 6.08
C TYR A 25 11.72 15.50 7.03
N THR A 26 10.41 15.73 7.14
CA THR A 26 9.48 14.89 7.90
C THR A 26 8.64 14.10 6.89
N PRO A 27 8.82 12.77 6.77
CA PRO A 27 8.00 11.96 5.87
C PRO A 27 6.55 11.91 6.35
N THR A 28 5.62 11.81 5.40
CA THR A 28 4.19 11.59 5.65
C THR A 28 3.77 10.27 5.04
N GLN A 29 2.70 9.66 5.58
CA GLN A 29 2.10 8.49 4.95
C GLN A 29 1.56 8.87 3.57
N PRO A 30 1.81 8.06 2.52
CA PRO A 30 1.22 8.31 1.22
C PRO A 30 -0.30 8.15 1.29
N GLU A 31 -1.01 8.95 0.51
CA GLU A 31 -2.45 8.85 0.39
C GLU A 31 -2.84 7.55 -0.34
N GLU A 32 -3.87 6.88 0.17
CA GLU A 32 -4.44 5.72 -0.50
C GLU A 32 -5.14 6.16 -1.79
N VAL A 33 -4.77 5.55 -2.91
CA VAL A 33 -5.33 5.93 -4.21
C VAL A 33 -6.68 5.26 -4.47
N THR A 34 -6.93 4.09 -3.87
CA THR A 34 -8.09 3.26 -4.19
C THR A 34 -8.71 2.71 -2.94
N SER A 35 -9.90 3.23 -2.60
CA SER A 35 -10.67 2.73 -1.47
C SER A 35 -11.17 1.30 -1.71
N PRO A 36 -11.28 0.48 -0.65
CA PRO A 36 -11.84 -0.85 -0.77
C PRO A 36 -13.29 -0.79 -1.24
N THR A 37 -13.64 -1.66 -2.20
CA THR A 37 -15.04 -1.82 -2.63
C THR A 37 -15.80 -2.64 -1.58
N PRO A 38 -16.98 -2.21 -1.13
CA PRO A 38 -17.81 -3.01 -0.24
C PRO A 38 -18.10 -4.38 -0.84
N LEU A 39 -18.00 -5.43 -0.03
CA LEU A 39 -18.37 -6.77 -0.45
C LEU A 39 -19.89 -6.84 -0.66
N ALA A 40 -20.32 -7.36 -1.81
CA ALA A 40 -21.71 -7.72 -2.02
C ALA A 40 -22.06 -8.95 -1.16
N PRO A 41 -23.34 -9.11 -0.72
CA PRO A 41 -23.77 -10.36 -0.13
C PRO A 41 -23.52 -11.52 -1.10
N PRO A 42 -23.20 -12.72 -0.60
CA PRO A 42 -22.94 -13.87 -1.46
C PRO A 42 -24.18 -14.12 -2.32
N SER A 43 -24.00 -14.04 -3.63
CA SER A 43 -24.99 -14.47 -4.62
C SER A 43 -24.92 -15.98 -4.77
N GLU A 44 -26.08 -16.64 -4.91
CA GLU A 44 -26.11 -18.03 -5.33
C GLU A 44 -25.34 -18.18 -6.66
N VAL A 45 -24.45 -19.16 -6.71
CA VAL A 45 -23.71 -19.48 -7.92
C VAL A 45 -24.69 -20.12 -8.90
N THR A 46 -25.14 -19.36 -9.90
CA THR A 46 -26.16 -19.82 -10.86
C THR A 46 -25.60 -20.59 -12.05
N HIS A 47 -24.28 -20.73 -12.15
CA HIS A 47 -23.60 -21.38 -13.27
C HIS A 47 -22.65 -22.47 -12.76
N ASP A 48 -22.56 -23.55 -13.53
CA ASP A 48 -21.61 -24.62 -13.23
C ASP A 48 -20.18 -24.10 -13.27
N LEU A 49 -19.46 -24.25 -12.15
CA LEU A 49 -18.05 -23.87 -12.01
C LEU A 49 -17.10 -25.02 -12.37
N GLY A 50 -17.61 -26.20 -12.74
CA GLY A 50 -16.81 -27.39 -12.98
C GLY A 50 -16.11 -27.91 -11.73
N CYS A 51 -16.61 -27.53 -10.55
CA CYS A 51 -16.12 -27.98 -9.26
C CYS A 51 -16.87 -29.25 -8.85
N ASN A 52 -16.15 -30.24 -8.32
CA ASN A 52 -16.78 -31.35 -7.62
C ASN A 52 -16.68 -31.08 -6.12
N CYS A 53 -17.83 -31.04 -5.44
CA CYS A 53 -17.86 -30.94 -3.99
C CYS A 53 -17.83 -32.36 -3.41
N ASP A 54 -17.02 -32.57 -2.38
CA ASP A 54 -17.08 -33.81 -1.60
C ASP A 54 -18.23 -33.69 -0.60
N ASP A 55 -19.13 -34.67 -0.59
CA ASP A 55 -20.24 -34.76 0.38
C ASP A 55 -19.80 -35.69 1.53
N GLU A 56 -19.22 -35.13 2.60
CA GLU A 56 -19.07 -35.84 3.90
C GLU A 56 -20.29 -35.61 4.81
#